data_AF-A0A285VT14-F1
#
_entry.id   AF-A0A285VT14-F1
#
_cell.length_a   1.000
_cell.length_b   1.000
_cell.length_c   1.000
_cell.angle_alpha   90.00
_cell.angle_beta   90.00
_cell.angle_gamma   90.00
#
_symmetry.space_group_name_H-M   'P 1'
#
loop_
_entity.id
_entity.type
_entity.pdbx_description
1 polymer ?
#
loop_
_entity_poly.entity_id
_entity_poly.type
_entity_poly.pdbx_seq_one_letter_code
_entity_poly.pdbx_strand_id
1 'polypeptide(L)'
;MSDALRDAPVRPGAWERRTLQSWDPLQVLALVLLGAAAGAAVVLTGPSDGVHMRFTRSEGFLVWLVTICVQTAFWSVVTLPLWREVIDLHRDTAPSRRLMVLPFLITAALAVLILSRLGTERPDSPLWAHHPKMAFLTLFAAVGVGLPALHAIALVQDRVRRHSPDKLTQADLRVAVVARDYIKRYLGIAGAVIGLAVLAAGALRRAVLLFDPEGDILRPAPAEAVLLYGAFFTALLLVVYVPAHLTLQRLCVDLREFHFPVAGMPAPTTSEFKEWMDGRARLDTLTQAKVSPLQQLQSSLFILTPLLSGVLAAFLPKVI
;
A
#
# COMPACT_ATOMS: atom_id res chain seq x y z
N MET A 1 12.74 5.16 40.59
CA MET A 1 11.91 4.43 39.61
C MET A 1 12.78 3.29 39.11
N SER A 2 12.47 2.07 39.54
CA SER A 2 13.43 1.01 39.87
C SER A 2 13.85 0.13 38.68
N ASP A 3 15.06 -0.44 38.77
CA ASP A 3 15.65 -1.43 37.84
C ASP A 3 14.74 -2.65 37.55
N ALA A 4 13.71 -2.92 38.35
CA ALA A 4 12.74 -3.99 38.12
C ALA A 4 11.89 -3.86 36.82
N LEU A 5 11.88 -2.70 36.15
CA LEU A 5 11.23 -2.54 34.84
C LEU A 5 12.16 -2.84 33.65
N ARG A 6 13.48 -3.00 33.85
CA ARG A 6 14.42 -3.31 32.76
C ARG A 6 14.45 -4.80 32.39
N ASP A 7 14.14 -5.68 33.34
CA ASP A 7 14.25 -7.14 33.16
C ASP A 7 12.90 -7.86 32.96
N ALA A 8 11.81 -7.11 32.77
CA ALA A 8 10.55 -7.75 32.38
C ALA A 8 10.77 -8.45 31.03
N PRO A 9 10.54 -9.78 30.92
CA PRO A 9 10.71 -10.48 29.66
C PRO A 9 9.85 -9.74 28.63
N VAL A 10 10.49 -9.26 27.56
CA VAL A 10 9.81 -8.65 26.43
C VAL A 10 8.78 -9.68 25.99
N ARG A 11 7.52 -9.50 26.41
CA ARG A 11 6.43 -10.36 25.96
C ARG A 11 6.54 -10.35 24.44
N PRO A 12 6.52 -11.52 23.78
CA PRO A 12 6.57 -11.58 22.32
C PRO A 12 5.52 -10.59 21.82
N GLY A 13 6.00 -9.44 21.32
CA GLY A 13 5.15 -8.30 21.06
C GLY A 13 4.15 -8.68 19.99
N ALA A 14 3.11 -7.87 19.76
CA ALA A 14 2.19 -8.13 18.65
C ALA A 14 2.91 -8.39 17.30
N TRP A 15 4.14 -7.88 17.18
CA TRP A 15 5.09 -8.04 16.10
C TRP A 15 5.58 -9.48 15.79
N GLU A 16 5.56 -10.40 16.76
CA GLU A 16 5.93 -11.81 16.53
C GLU A 16 4.74 -12.68 16.11
N ARG A 17 3.51 -12.20 16.32
CA ARG A 17 2.30 -12.88 15.85
C ARG A 17 2.11 -12.61 14.37
N ARG A 18 2.61 -13.52 13.52
CA ARG A 18 2.29 -13.55 12.08
C ARG A 18 0.83 -13.93 11.86
N THR A 19 -0.08 -12.98 12.07
CA THR A 19 -1.55 -13.18 12.00
C THR A 19 -2.04 -13.65 10.63
N LEU A 20 -1.29 -13.40 9.55
CA LEU A 20 -1.61 -13.91 8.21
C LEU A 20 -1.25 -15.39 8.00
N GLN A 21 -0.37 -15.95 8.84
CA GLN A 21 0.12 -17.32 8.63
C GLN A 21 -0.84 -18.41 9.14
N SER A 22 -1.90 -18.02 9.86
CA SER A 22 -2.86 -18.96 10.46
C SER A 22 -4.19 -19.07 9.72
N TRP A 23 -4.34 -18.46 8.56
CA TRP A 23 -5.62 -18.49 7.83
C TRP A 23 -5.73 -19.79 7.04
N ASP A 24 -6.86 -20.48 7.22
CA ASP A 24 -7.22 -21.64 6.43
C ASP A 24 -7.38 -21.22 4.95
N PRO A 25 -6.73 -21.90 3.99
CA PRO A 25 -6.91 -21.64 2.56
C PRO A 25 -8.38 -21.55 2.12
N LEU A 26 -9.28 -22.32 2.74
CA LEU A 26 -10.71 -22.28 2.43
C LEU A 26 -11.36 -20.96 2.83
N GLN A 27 -10.94 -20.37 3.96
CA GLN A 27 -11.44 -19.05 4.39
C GLN A 27 -10.97 -17.95 3.44
N VAL A 28 -9.70 -18.02 3.00
CA VAL A 28 -9.15 -17.09 2.01
C VAL A 28 -9.92 -17.20 0.70
N LEU A 29 -10.16 -18.42 0.20
CA LEU A 29 -10.94 -18.66 -1.02
C LEU A 29 -12.36 -18.12 -0.89
N ALA A 30 -13.03 -18.38 0.23
CA ALA A 30 -14.38 -17.87 0.47
C ALA A 30 -14.43 -16.34 0.44
N LEU A 31 -13.47 -15.66 1.07
CA LEU A 31 -13.39 -14.19 1.06
C LEU A 31 -13.08 -13.62 -0.33
N VAL A 32 -12.23 -14.29 -1.11
CA VAL A 32 -11.97 -13.93 -2.50
C VAL A 32 -13.26 -13.98 -3.33
N LEU A 33 -14.00 -15.10 -3.24
CA LEU A 33 -15.23 -15.30 -4.00
C LEU A 33 -16.32 -14.31 -3.57
N LEU A 34 -16.50 -14.11 -2.26
CA LEU A 34 -17.47 -13.15 -1.72
C LEU A 34 -17.13 -11.71 -2.11
N GLY A 35 -15.86 -11.32 -2.02
CA GLY A 35 -15.39 -10.01 -2.44
C GLY A 35 -15.66 -9.75 -3.92
N ALA A 36 -15.23 -10.69 -4.78
CA ALA A 36 -15.47 -10.60 -6.22
C ALA A 36 -16.97 -10.49 -6.56
N ALA A 37 -17.80 -11.35 -5.94
CA ALA A 37 -19.25 -11.34 -6.15
C ALA A 37 -19.88 -10.01 -5.69
N ALA A 38 -19.46 -9.47 -4.55
CA ALA A 38 -19.93 -8.17 -4.06
C ALA A 38 -19.55 -7.03 -5.01
N GLY A 39 -18.31 -7.01 -5.52
CA GLY A 39 -17.87 -6.03 -6.51
C GLY A 39 -18.70 -6.10 -7.80
N ALA A 40 -18.93 -7.32 -8.32
CA ALA A 40 -19.78 -7.54 -9.48
C ALA A 40 -21.21 -7.05 -9.24
N ALA A 41 -21.80 -7.39 -8.09
CA ALA A 41 -23.16 -6.98 -7.73
C ALA A 41 -23.29 -5.45 -7.66
N VAL A 42 -22.32 -4.74 -7.06
CA VAL A 42 -22.32 -3.27 -7.01
C VAL A 42 -22.31 -2.67 -8.40
N VAL A 43 -21.53 -3.23 -9.33
CA VAL A 43 -21.43 -2.68 -10.69
C VAL A 43 -22.67 -3.01 -11.55
N LEU A 44 -23.14 -4.26 -11.50
CA LEU A 44 -24.22 -4.79 -12.33
C LEU A 44 -25.63 -4.38 -11.90
N THR A 45 -25.80 -3.87 -10.68
CA THR A 45 -27.10 -3.38 -10.21
C THR A 45 -27.52 -2.13 -10.98
N GLY A 46 -28.64 -2.16 -11.69
CA GLY A 46 -29.09 -0.99 -12.44
C GLY A 46 -30.46 -1.21 -13.09
N PRO A 47 -31.10 -0.14 -13.57
CA PRO A 47 -32.32 -0.25 -14.35
C PRO A 47 -32.04 -0.99 -15.65
N SER A 48 -33.05 -1.66 -16.18
CA SER A 48 -33.00 -2.35 -17.47
C SER A 48 -33.07 -1.39 -18.66
N ASP A 49 -32.51 -0.19 -18.54
CA ASP A 49 -32.49 0.80 -19.62
C ASP A 49 -31.60 0.34 -20.79
N GLY A 50 -31.85 0.90 -21.98
CA GLY A 50 -31.18 0.46 -23.20
C GLY A 50 -29.69 0.84 -23.29
N VAL A 51 -29.21 1.84 -22.54
CA VAL A 51 -27.80 2.26 -22.60
C VAL A 51 -26.96 1.41 -21.65
N HIS A 52 -27.40 1.26 -20.41
CA HIS A 52 -26.77 0.42 -19.40
C HIS A 52 -26.70 -1.04 -19.85
N MET A 53 -27.79 -1.59 -20.40
CA MET A 53 -27.82 -2.97 -20.89
C MET A 53 -26.87 -3.20 -22.07
N ARG A 54 -26.76 -2.24 -23.00
CA ARG A 54 -25.82 -2.34 -24.13
C ARG A 54 -24.38 -2.25 -23.65
N PHE A 55 -24.09 -1.35 -22.70
CA PHE A 55 -22.74 -1.19 -22.16
C PHE A 55 -22.28 -2.43 -21.38
N THR A 56 -23.12 -2.96 -20.49
CA THR A 56 -22.82 -4.16 -19.68
C THR A 56 -22.62 -5.42 -20.51
N ARG A 57 -23.13 -5.46 -21.75
CA ARG A 57 -22.91 -6.55 -22.71
C ARG A 57 -21.68 -6.36 -23.60
N SER A 58 -21.00 -5.23 -23.53
CA SER A 58 -19.81 -4.97 -24.33
C SER A 58 -18.60 -5.78 -23.83
N GLU A 59 -17.71 -6.16 -24.75
CA GLU A 59 -16.46 -6.86 -24.39
C GLU A 59 -15.56 -6.01 -23.49
N GLY A 60 -15.53 -4.69 -23.72
CA GLY A 60 -14.77 -3.74 -22.90
C GLY A 60 -15.24 -3.73 -21.45
N PHE A 61 -16.56 -3.79 -21.23
CA PHE A 61 -17.12 -3.86 -19.89
C PHE A 61 -16.72 -5.14 -19.15
N LEU A 62 -16.68 -6.29 -19.82
CA LEU A 62 -16.27 -7.55 -19.18
C LEU A 62 -14.84 -7.45 -18.63
N VAL A 63 -13.91 -6.88 -19.38
CA VAL A 63 -12.52 -6.67 -18.92
C VAL A 63 -12.50 -5.77 -17.69
N TRP A 64 -13.24 -4.66 -17.72
CA TRP A 64 -13.33 -3.76 -16.57
C TRP A 64 -13.98 -4.42 -15.35
N LEU A 65 -15.08 -5.17 -15.54
CA LEU A 65 -15.76 -5.90 -14.48
C LEU A 65 -14.80 -6.88 -13.79
N VAL A 66 -14.02 -7.65 -14.55
CA VAL A 66 -13.00 -8.54 -14.00
C VAL A 66 -11.99 -7.78 -13.13
N THR A 67 -11.56 -6.58 -13.55
CA THR A 67 -10.65 -5.76 -12.72
C THR A 67 -11.28 -5.30 -11.40
N ILE A 68 -12.59 -4.99 -11.39
CA ILE A 68 -13.33 -4.65 -10.16
C ILE A 68 -13.48 -5.89 -9.25
N CYS A 69 -13.76 -7.06 -9.83
CA CYS A 69 -13.84 -8.32 -9.09
C CYS A 69 -12.50 -8.66 -8.41
N VAL A 70 -11.38 -8.52 -9.12
CA VAL A 70 -10.04 -8.74 -8.57
C VAL A 70 -9.74 -7.75 -7.44
N GLN A 71 -10.10 -6.47 -7.59
CA GLN A 71 -9.93 -5.46 -6.53
C GLN A 71 -10.70 -5.81 -5.27
N THR A 72 -11.98 -6.06 -5.42
CA THR A 72 -12.87 -6.31 -4.28
C THR A 72 -12.53 -7.63 -3.59
N ALA A 73 -12.13 -8.67 -4.33
CA ALA A 73 -11.55 -9.89 -3.78
C ALA A 73 -10.29 -9.60 -2.94
N PHE A 74 -9.36 -8.81 -3.48
CA PHE A 74 -8.14 -8.42 -2.77
C PHE A 74 -8.45 -7.66 -1.47
N TRP A 75 -9.37 -6.69 -1.50
CA TRP A 75 -9.76 -5.94 -0.32
C TRP A 75 -10.38 -6.83 0.75
N SER A 76 -11.29 -7.73 0.38
CA SER A 76 -11.94 -8.67 1.31
C SER A 76 -10.95 -9.55 2.06
N VAL A 77 -9.84 -9.95 1.43
CA VAL A 77 -8.79 -10.73 2.08
C VAL A 77 -7.93 -9.87 3.01
N VAL A 78 -7.60 -8.64 2.60
CA VAL A 78 -6.58 -7.83 3.31
C VAL A 78 -7.16 -6.95 4.41
N THR A 79 -8.40 -6.47 4.28
CA THR A 79 -8.98 -5.48 5.21
C THR A 79 -8.97 -5.94 6.66
N LEU A 80 -9.50 -7.13 6.95
CA LEU A 80 -9.66 -7.58 8.33
C LEU A 80 -8.31 -7.87 9.04
N PRO A 81 -7.36 -8.63 8.44
CA PRO A 81 -6.04 -8.81 9.04
C PRO A 81 -5.32 -7.48 9.27
N LEU A 82 -5.37 -6.58 8.29
CA LEU A 82 -4.66 -5.31 8.34
C LEU A 82 -5.17 -4.41 9.47
N TRP A 83 -6.49 -4.33 9.67
CA TRP A 83 -7.06 -3.60 10.79
C TRP A 83 -6.72 -4.21 12.15
N ARG A 84 -6.73 -5.54 12.27
CA ARG A 84 -6.33 -6.23 13.51
C ARG A 84 -4.87 -5.89 13.86
N GLU A 85 -3.98 -5.98 12.89
CA GLU A 85 -2.57 -5.64 13.08
C GLU A 85 -2.38 -4.17 13.47
N VAL A 86 -3.11 -3.25 12.84
CA VAL A 86 -3.07 -1.83 13.22
C VAL A 86 -3.54 -1.60 14.65
N ILE A 87 -4.64 -2.23 15.05
CA ILE A 87 -5.18 -2.12 16.41
C ILE A 87 -4.15 -2.64 17.43
N ASP A 88 -3.53 -3.78 17.14
CA ASP A 88 -2.50 -4.36 18.02
C ASP A 88 -1.26 -3.47 18.08
N LEU A 89 -0.78 -2.96 16.94
CA LEU A 89 0.33 -2.00 16.89
C LEU A 89 0.01 -0.72 17.67
N HIS A 90 -1.22 -0.22 17.56
CA HIS A 90 -1.65 0.99 18.23
C HIS A 90 -1.65 0.81 19.76
N ARG A 91 -2.14 -0.34 20.23
CA ARG A 91 -2.13 -0.71 21.66
C ARG A 91 -0.72 -0.81 22.21
N ASP A 92 0.22 -1.34 21.43
CA ASP A 92 1.61 -1.54 21.86
C ASP A 92 2.47 -0.27 21.85
N THR A 93 2.12 0.76 21.08
CA THR A 93 3.04 1.88 20.78
C THR A 93 2.69 3.18 21.50
N ALA A 94 1.47 3.32 22.04
CA ALA A 94 0.94 4.57 22.61
C ALA A 94 1.32 5.81 21.75
N PRO A 95 0.90 5.83 20.47
CA PRO A 95 1.51 6.66 19.44
C PRO A 95 1.34 8.17 19.63
N SER A 96 2.23 8.96 19.02
CA SER A 96 2.22 10.41 19.13
C SER A 96 1.07 10.95 18.30
N ARG A 97 0.21 11.79 18.90
CA ARG A 97 -0.96 12.37 18.21
C ARG A 97 -0.59 13.01 16.88
N ARG A 98 0.59 13.63 16.77
CA ARG A 98 1.05 14.32 15.55
C ARG A 98 1.25 13.37 14.35
N LEU A 99 1.83 12.19 14.56
CA LEU A 99 2.08 11.23 13.48
C LEU A 99 0.81 10.49 13.05
N MET A 100 -0.18 10.42 13.94
CA MET A 100 -1.48 9.81 13.63
C MET A 100 -2.34 10.69 12.73
N VAL A 101 -2.29 12.00 12.89
CA VAL A 101 -3.18 12.93 12.18
C VAL A 101 -2.98 12.89 10.67
N LEU A 102 -1.75 12.69 10.19
CA LEU A 102 -1.43 12.78 8.75
C LEU A 102 -2.18 11.75 7.88
N PRO A 103 -2.15 10.42 8.16
CA PRO A 103 -2.97 9.45 7.44
C PRO A 103 -4.46 9.79 7.43
N PHE A 104 -5.02 10.24 8.56
CA PHE A 104 -6.43 10.63 8.65
C PHE A 104 -6.74 11.87 7.80
N LEU A 105 -5.88 12.89 7.81
CA LEU A 105 -6.05 14.08 6.98
C LEU A 105 -5.98 13.73 5.48
N ILE A 106 -5.06 12.84 5.09
CA ILE A 106 -4.97 12.37 3.70
C ILE A 106 -6.27 11.64 3.32
N THR A 107 -6.73 10.70 4.14
CA THR A 107 -7.98 9.96 3.87
C THR A 107 -9.20 10.87 3.88
N ALA A 108 -9.27 11.84 4.80
CA ALA A 108 -10.37 12.80 4.86
C ALA A 108 -10.39 13.73 3.65
N ALA A 109 -9.24 14.26 3.24
CA ALA A 109 -9.12 15.09 2.04
C ALA A 109 -9.53 14.31 0.78
N LEU A 110 -9.14 13.03 0.68
CA LEU A 110 -9.59 12.13 -0.37
C LEU A 110 -11.10 11.90 -0.35
N ALA A 111 -11.67 11.65 0.83
CA ALA A 111 -13.11 11.46 0.97
C ALA A 111 -13.87 12.72 0.54
N VAL A 112 -13.43 13.91 0.95
CA VAL A 112 -14.03 15.19 0.52
C VAL A 112 -13.93 15.37 -1.00
N LEU A 113 -12.76 15.09 -1.59
CA LEU A 113 -12.57 15.16 -3.04
C LEU A 113 -13.51 14.20 -3.79
N ILE A 114 -13.67 12.97 -3.31
CA ILE A 114 -14.57 11.96 -3.90
C ILE A 114 -16.03 12.40 -3.76
N LEU A 115 -16.44 12.81 -2.56
CA LEU A 115 -17.83 13.19 -2.26
C LEU A 115 -18.25 14.47 -2.99
N SER A 116 -17.33 15.43 -3.18
CA SER A 116 -17.60 16.66 -3.96
C SER A 116 -17.95 16.39 -5.43
N ARG A 117 -17.62 15.21 -5.96
CA ARG A 117 -17.96 14.79 -7.33
C ARG A 117 -19.30 14.07 -7.43
N LEU A 118 -19.96 13.75 -6.32
CA LEU A 118 -21.27 13.07 -6.35
C LEU A 118 -22.40 13.98 -6.85
N GLY A 119 -22.26 15.30 -6.74
CA GLY A 119 -23.30 16.27 -7.15
C GLY A 119 -23.19 16.77 -8.58
N THR A 120 -22.18 16.35 -9.35
CA THR A 120 -22.06 16.74 -10.77
C THR A 120 -22.79 15.70 -11.63
N GLU A 121 -24.11 15.83 -11.74
CA GLU A 121 -24.95 15.03 -12.64
C GLU A 121 -24.76 15.43 -14.10
N ARG A 122 -23.57 15.23 -14.65
CA ARG A 122 -23.43 15.18 -16.10
C ARG A 122 -23.67 13.74 -16.56
N PRO A 123 -24.35 13.52 -17.70
CA PRO A 123 -24.51 12.20 -18.31
C PRO A 123 -23.18 11.72 -18.91
N ASP A 124 -22.13 11.64 -18.08
CA ASP A 124 -20.76 11.33 -18.48
C ASP A 124 -20.45 9.82 -18.38
N SER A 125 -21.43 8.98 -18.02
CA SER A 125 -21.23 7.54 -17.84
C SER A 125 -22.38 6.68 -18.38
N PRO A 126 -22.08 5.57 -19.08
CA PRO A 126 -23.09 4.60 -19.53
C PRO A 126 -23.59 3.70 -18.38
N LEU A 127 -22.98 3.82 -17.20
CA LEU A 127 -23.37 3.06 -16.02
C LEU A 127 -24.36 3.86 -15.19
N TRP A 128 -25.50 3.25 -14.91
CA TRP A 128 -26.43 3.80 -13.95
C TRP A 128 -25.77 3.98 -12.58
N ALA A 129 -26.00 5.15 -11.98
CA ALA A 129 -25.45 5.54 -10.69
C ALA A 129 -23.93 5.34 -10.61
N HIS A 130 -23.20 5.62 -11.70
CA HIS A 130 -21.75 5.44 -11.77
C HIS A 130 -21.01 6.12 -10.61
N HIS A 131 -21.23 7.42 -10.42
CA HIS A 131 -20.54 8.20 -9.40
C HIS A 131 -20.71 7.65 -7.98
N PRO A 132 -21.93 7.40 -7.46
CA PRO A 132 -22.09 6.85 -6.12
C PRO A 132 -21.52 5.44 -5.97
N LYS A 133 -21.62 4.57 -7.00
CA LYS A 133 -20.99 3.24 -6.97
C LYS A 133 -19.47 3.32 -6.89
N MET A 134 -18.86 4.14 -7.74
CA MET A 134 -17.40 4.31 -7.74
C MET A 134 -16.92 4.99 -6.46
N ALA A 135 -17.66 5.97 -5.95
CA ALA A 135 -17.38 6.59 -4.66
C ALA A 135 -17.44 5.58 -3.52
N PHE A 136 -18.47 4.72 -3.49
CA PHE A 136 -18.59 3.64 -2.51
C PHE A 136 -17.38 2.70 -2.56
N LEU A 137 -17.03 2.18 -3.74
CA LEU A 137 -15.88 1.28 -3.91
C LEU A 137 -14.57 1.97 -3.50
N THR A 138 -14.39 3.23 -3.88
CA THR A 138 -13.17 3.99 -3.56
C THR A 138 -13.07 4.28 -2.07
N LEU A 139 -14.17 4.67 -1.42
CA LEU A 139 -14.23 4.90 0.03
C LEU A 139 -13.98 3.60 0.79
N PHE A 140 -14.57 2.49 0.33
CA PHE A 140 -14.33 1.18 0.92
C PHE A 140 -12.85 0.78 0.82
N ALA A 141 -12.20 0.98 -0.33
CA ALA A 141 -10.77 0.75 -0.47
C ALA A 141 -9.92 1.68 0.40
N ALA A 142 -10.27 2.97 0.43
CA ALA A 142 -9.55 3.99 1.18
C ALA A 142 -9.63 3.74 2.69
N VAL A 143 -10.80 3.43 3.23
CA VAL A 143 -11.00 3.14 4.66
C VAL A 143 -10.56 1.72 5.00
N GLY A 144 -10.94 0.75 4.18
CA GLY A 144 -10.70 -0.67 4.44
C GLY A 144 -9.25 -1.10 4.30
N VAL A 145 -8.47 -0.46 3.42
CA VAL A 145 -7.08 -0.87 3.14
C VAL A 145 -6.11 0.31 3.17
N GLY A 146 -6.43 1.42 2.52
CA GLY A 146 -5.52 2.57 2.39
C GLY A 146 -5.14 3.18 3.75
N LEU A 147 -6.14 3.58 4.53
CA LEU A 147 -5.99 4.19 5.85
C LEU A 147 -5.19 3.30 6.81
N PRO A 148 -5.55 2.02 7.05
CA PRO A 148 -4.80 1.20 7.98
C PRO A 148 -3.37 0.91 7.49
N ALA A 149 -3.11 0.77 6.18
CA ALA A 149 -1.75 0.64 5.66
C ALA A 149 -0.89 1.88 5.94
N LEU A 150 -1.41 3.08 5.62
CA LEU A 150 -0.70 4.34 5.90
C LEU A 150 -0.52 4.57 7.40
N HIS A 151 -1.53 4.25 8.20
CA HIS A 151 -1.47 4.36 9.64
C HIS A 151 -0.42 3.41 10.23
N ALA A 152 -0.35 2.18 9.74
CA ALA A 152 0.65 1.22 10.20
C ALA A 152 2.08 1.67 9.90
N ILE A 153 2.34 2.26 8.71
CA ILE A 153 3.64 2.86 8.39
C ILE A 153 3.99 3.98 9.38
N ALA A 154 3.03 4.86 9.69
CA ALA A 154 3.22 5.93 10.67
C ALA A 154 3.48 5.41 12.10
N LEU A 155 2.81 4.33 12.51
CA LEU A 155 3.05 3.67 13.79
C LEU A 155 4.45 3.05 13.87
N VAL A 156 4.90 2.39 12.79
CA VAL A 156 6.26 1.84 12.72
C VAL A 156 7.28 2.98 12.81
N GLN A 157 7.05 4.08 12.09
CA GLN A 157 7.91 5.26 12.17
C GLN A 157 7.98 5.83 13.59
N ASP A 158 6.84 6.02 14.27
CA ASP A 158 6.81 6.57 15.64
C ASP A 158 7.57 5.65 16.60
N ARG A 159 7.39 4.34 16.47
CA ARG A 159 8.10 3.34 17.29
C ARG A 159 9.62 3.45 17.10
N VAL A 160 10.09 3.48 15.86
CA VAL A 160 11.51 3.62 15.54
C VAL A 160 12.05 4.97 16.07
N ARG A 161 11.28 6.07 15.95
CA ARG A 161 11.70 7.39 16.43
C ARG A 161 11.88 7.47 17.94
N ARG A 162 11.00 6.83 18.70
CA ARG A 162 11.09 6.78 20.16
C ARG A 162 12.21 5.88 20.64
N HIS A 163 12.64 4.98 19.78
CA HIS A 163 13.75 4.09 20.04
C HIS A 163 15.08 4.82 19.84
N SER A 164 15.44 5.64 20.83
CA SER A 164 16.73 6.33 20.92
C SER A 164 17.45 5.82 22.16
N PRO A 165 18.06 4.62 22.12
CA PRO A 165 18.64 4.03 23.31
C PRO A 165 19.99 4.67 23.65
N ASP A 166 20.23 4.93 24.94
CA ASP A 166 21.56 5.31 25.46
C ASP A 166 22.61 4.21 25.25
N LYS A 167 22.17 2.96 25.06
CA LYS A 167 23.00 1.79 24.71
C LYS A 167 22.26 0.92 23.71
N LEU A 168 22.81 0.76 22.51
CA LEU A 168 22.22 -0.10 21.49
C LEU A 168 22.47 -1.59 21.84
N THR A 169 21.47 -2.44 21.63
CA THR A 169 21.46 -3.86 22.00
C THR A 169 21.02 -4.76 20.84
N GLN A 170 21.15 -6.08 20.98
CA GLN A 170 20.61 -7.03 19.99
C GLN A 170 19.08 -6.91 19.80
N ALA A 171 18.36 -6.45 20.83
CA ALA A 171 16.92 -6.20 20.72
C ALA A 171 16.63 -5.12 19.67
N ASP A 172 17.51 -4.14 19.52
CA ASP A 172 17.34 -3.01 18.61
C ASP A 172 17.57 -3.42 17.16
N LEU A 173 18.51 -4.33 16.94
CA LEU A 173 18.68 -4.98 15.64
C LEU A 173 17.42 -5.75 15.23
N ARG A 174 16.81 -6.49 16.17
CA ARG A 174 15.52 -7.16 15.92
C ARG A 174 14.43 -6.14 15.56
N VAL A 175 14.32 -5.05 16.32
CA VAL A 175 13.36 -3.96 16.04
C VAL A 175 13.56 -3.39 14.64
N ALA A 176 14.80 -3.13 14.22
CA ALA A 176 15.10 -2.59 12.89
C ALA A 176 14.70 -3.55 11.76
N VAL A 177 15.07 -4.83 11.86
CA VAL A 177 14.73 -5.85 10.86
C VAL A 177 13.21 -6.02 10.76
N VAL A 178 12.53 -6.10 11.89
CA VAL A 178 11.08 -6.25 11.96
C VAL A 178 10.39 -5.00 11.39
N ALA A 179 10.77 -3.79 11.83
CA ALA A 179 10.19 -2.54 11.33
C ALA A 179 10.30 -2.42 9.81
N ARG A 180 11.44 -2.84 9.23
CA ARG A 180 11.63 -2.88 7.77
C ARG A 180 10.60 -3.78 7.10
N ASP A 181 10.45 -5.01 7.60
CA ASP A 181 9.58 -6.00 6.97
C ASP A 181 8.11 -5.55 7.03
N TYR A 182 7.71 -4.89 8.14
CA TYR A 182 6.40 -4.25 8.25
C TYR A 182 6.21 -3.10 7.24
N ILE A 183 7.17 -2.18 7.14
CA ILE A 183 7.11 -1.07 6.17
C ILE A 183 6.99 -1.62 4.73
N LYS A 184 7.79 -2.62 4.38
CA LYS A 184 7.73 -3.26 3.05
C LYS A 184 6.38 -3.87 2.75
N ARG A 185 5.83 -4.61 3.71
CA ARG A 185 4.52 -5.27 3.56
C ARG A 185 3.40 -4.25 3.36
N TYR A 186 3.34 -3.21 4.19
CA TYR A 186 2.31 -2.17 4.06
C TYR A 186 2.48 -1.33 2.80
N LEU A 187 3.73 -1.07 2.38
CA LEU A 187 4.03 -0.46 1.08
C LEU A 187 3.54 -1.32 -0.08
N GLY A 188 3.78 -2.64 -0.03
CA GLY A 188 3.31 -3.58 -1.04
C GLY A 188 1.79 -3.63 -1.13
N ILE A 189 1.09 -3.66 0.02
CA ILE A 189 -0.37 -3.59 0.08
C ILE A 189 -0.90 -2.28 -0.51
N ALA A 190 -0.36 -1.13 -0.09
CA ALA A 190 -0.77 0.17 -0.61
C ALA A 190 -0.50 0.29 -2.12
N GLY A 191 0.67 -0.16 -2.58
CA GLY A 191 1.04 -0.21 -3.99
C GLY A 191 0.10 -1.09 -4.81
N ALA A 192 -0.31 -2.25 -4.29
CA ALA A 192 -1.27 -3.13 -4.95
C ALA A 192 -2.65 -2.46 -5.10
N VAL A 193 -3.15 -1.77 -4.05
CA VAL A 193 -4.41 -1.00 -4.13
C VAL A 193 -4.32 0.07 -5.23
N ILE A 194 -3.25 0.86 -5.23
CA ILE A 194 -3.06 1.94 -6.23
C ILE A 194 -2.96 1.35 -7.63
N GLY A 195 -2.15 0.31 -7.82
CA GLY A 195 -1.95 -0.35 -9.12
C GLY A 195 -3.24 -0.93 -9.68
N LEU A 196 -4.01 -1.64 -8.84
CA LEU A 196 -5.30 -2.17 -9.25
C LEU A 196 -6.31 -1.06 -9.58
N ALA A 197 -6.34 0.03 -8.80
CA ALA A 197 -7.22 1.16 -9.06
C ALA A 197 -6.90 1.86 -10.40
N VAL A 198 -5.62 2.07 -10.71
CA VAL A 198 -5.16 2.61 -12.01
C VAL A 198 -5.53 1.66 -13.15
N LEU A 199 -5.33 0.36 -12.96
CA LEU A 199 -5.73 -0.67 -13.94
C LEU A 199 -7.23 -0.62 -14.22
N ALA A 200 -8.09 -0.53 -13.21
CA ALA A 200 -9.53 -0.43 -13.44
C ALA A 200 -9.95 0.90 -14.06
N ALA A 201 -9.33 2.02 -13.67
CA ALA A 201 -9.58 3.31 -14.32
C ALA A 201 -9.24 3.25 -15.82
N GLY A 202 -8.13 2.58 -16.16
CA GLY A 202 -7.75 2.33 -17.55
C GLY A 202 -8.68 1.39 -18.30
N ALA A 203 -9.06 0.28 -17.67
CA ALA A 203 -10.00 -0.67 -18.24
C ALA A 203 -11.38 -0.03 -18.47
N LEU A 204 -11.85 0.81 -17.54
CA LEU A 204 -13.09 1.57 -17.70
C LEU A 204 -13.00 2.55 -18.87
N ARG A 205 -11.92 3.33 -18.96
CA ARG A 205 -11.69 4.25 -20.07
C ARG A 205 -11.74 3.51 -21.41
N ARG A 206 -11.06 2.36 -21.50
CA ARG A 206 -11.07 1.52 -22.70
C ARG A 206 -12.48 0.97 -22.99
N ALA A 207 -13.23 0.57 -21.97
CA ALA A 207 -14.61 0.11 -22.14
C ALA A 207 -15.50 1.21 -22.71
N VAL A 208 -15.39 2.44 -22.20
CA VAL A 208 -16.12 3.61 -22.71
C VAL A 208 -15.77 3.90 -24.18
N LEU A 209 -14.48 3.92 -24.53
CA LEU A 209 -14.04 4.16 -25.91
C LEU A 209 -14.51 3.09 -26.90
N LEU A 210 -14.60 1.83 -26.47
CA LEU A 210 -15.13 0.75 -27.32
C LEU A 210 -16.65 0.82 -27.47
N PHE A 211 -17.34 1.36 -26.46
CA PHE A 211 -18.78 1.50 -26.47
C PHE A 211 -19.26 2.71 -27.27
N ASP A 212 -18.53 3.82 -27.19
CA ASP A 212 -18.82 5.07 -27.89
C ASP A 212 -17.54 5.63 -28.53
N PRO A 213 -17.15 5.09 -29.72
CA PRO A 213 -15.90 5.47 -30.38
C PRO A 213 -15.88 6.91 -30.88
N GLU A 214 -17.04 7.44 -31.27
CA GLU A 214 -17.20 8.79 -31.81
C GLU A 214 -17.32 9.84 -30.69
N GLY A 215 -17.68 9.41 -29.46
CA GLY A 215 -17.83 10.30 -28.31
C GLY A 215 -19.11 11.12 -28.36
N ASP A 216 -20.12 10.62 -29.06
CA ASP A 216 -21.40 11.29 -29.28
C ASP A 216 -22.25 11.33 -28.01
N ILE A 217 -22.10 10.31 -27.16
CA ILE A 217 -22.90 10.10 -25.95
C ILE A 217 -22.06 10.42 -24.71
N LEU A 218 -20.77 10.07 -24.73
CA LEU A 218 -19.89 10.07 -23.57
C LEU A 218 -18.60 10.80 -23.89
N ARG A 219 -18.10 11.57 -22.93
CA ARG A 219 -16.74 12.12 -23.00
C ARG A 219 -15.79 11.20 -22.25
N PRO A 220 -15.01 10.35 -22.94
CA PRO A 220 -14.04 9.49 -22.26
C PRO A 220 -13.01 10.34 -21.52
N ALA A 221 -12.62 9.90 -20.33
CA ALA A 221 -11.54 10.56 -19.60
C ALA A 221 -10.25 10.59 -20.48
N PRO A 222 -9.51 11.70 -20.50
CA PRO A 222 -8.22 11.74 -21.18
C PRO A 222 -7.27 10.71 -20.56
N ALA A 223 -6.36 10.13 -21.35
CA ALA A 223 -5.45 9.08 -20.87
C ALA A 223 -4.56 9.61 -19.72
N GLU A 224 -4.20 10.89 -19.82
CA GLU A 224 -3.46 11.67 -18.84
C GLU A 224 -4.17 11.69 -17.48
N ALA A 225 -5.50 11.70 -17.44
CA ALA A 225 -6.24 11.67 -16.17
C ALA A 225 -6.03 10.35 -15.40
N VAL A 226 -5.92 9.22 -16.11
CA VAL A 226 -5.64 7.91 -15.48
C VAL A 226 -4.21 7.88 -14.92
N LEU A 227 -3.25 8.45 -15.65
CA LEU A 227 -1.87 8.55 -15.19
C LEU A 227 -1.73 9.52 -14.00
N LEU A 228 -2.37 10.69 -14.07
CA LEU A 228 -2.40 11.67 -12.99
C LEU A 228 -3.05 11.10 -11.73
N TYR A 229 -4.12 10.31 -11.89
CA TYR A 229 -4.74 9.58 -10.79
C TYR A 229 -3.72 8.68 -10.08
N GLY A 230 -3.02 7.80 -10.82
CA GLY A 230 -1.99 6.93 -10.23
C GLY A 230 -0.82 7.69 -9.61
N ALA A 231 -0.32 8.72 -10.29
CA ALA A 231 0.77 9.56 -9.83
C ALA A 231 0.42 10.29 -8.53
N PHE A 232 -0.81 10.81 -8.43
CA PHE A 232 -1.30 11.50 -7.24
C PHE A 232 -1.32 10.58 -6.01
N PHE A 233 -1.89 9.38 -6.11
CA PHE A 233 -1.89 8.43 -4.99
C PHE A 233 -0.49 7.94 -4.63
N THR A 234 0.38 7.76 -5.63
CA THR A 234 1.79 7.40 -5.38
C THR A 234 2.51 8.51 -4.62
N ALA A 235 2.30 9.78 -5.00
CA ALA A 235 2.87 10.91 -4.29
C ALA A 235 2.38 10.99 -2.83
N LEU A 236 1.07 10.78 -2.59
CA LEU A 236 0.52 10.72 -1.23
C LEU A 236 1.14 9.59 -0.39
N LEU A 237 1.34 8.41 -0.98
CA LEU A 237 2.02 7.30 -0.32
C LEU A 237 3.47 7.66 0.03
N LEU A 238 4.20 8.33 -0.86
CA LEU A 238 5.58 8.78 -0.62
C LEU A 238 5.69 9.76 0.56
N VAL A 239 4.70 10.64 0.75
CA VAL A 239 4.67 11.59 1.88
C VAL A 239 4.71 10.86 3.23
N VAL A 240 4.10 9.68 3.33
CA VAL A 240 4.09 8.88 4.56
C VAL A 240 5.28 7.90 4.61
N TYR A 241 5.61 7.28 3.48
CA TYR A 241 6.64 6.24 3.39
C TYR A 241 8.06 6.79 3.53
N VAL A 242 8.41 7.89 2.85
CA VAL A 242 9.79 8.40 2.84
C VAL A 242 10.29 8.76 4.24
N PRO A 243 9.53 9.49 5.08
CA PRO A 243 9.96 9.78 6.45
C PRO A 243 10.13 8.52 7.31
N ALA A 244 9.28 7.51 7.12
CA ALA A 244 9.38 6.23 7.81
C ALA A 244 10.67 5.49 7.42
N HIS A 245 10.96 5.42 6.11
CA HIS A 245 12.18 4.80 5.58
C HIS A 245 13.44 5.50 6.08
N LEU A 246 13.49 6.83 6.01
CA LEU A 246 14.66 7.59 6.48
C LEU A 246 14.89 7.45 7.99
N THR A 247 13.81 7.38 8.77
CA THR A 247 13.91 7.15 10.22
C THR A 247 14.52 5.78 10.49
N LEU A 248 14.03 4.74 9.82
CA LEU A 248 14.56 3.38 9.94
C LEU A 248 16.02 3.31 9.48
N GLN A 249 16.35 3.97 8.37
CA GLN A 249 17.72 4.00 7.85
C GLN A 249 18.69 4.61 8.86
N ARG A 250 18.30 5.68 9.56
CA ARG A 250 19.10 6.28 10.64
C ARG A 250 19.36 5.28 11.76
N LEU A 251 18.33 4.60 12.26
CA LEU A 251 18.50 3.56 13.29
C LEU A 251 19.48 2.46 12.83
N CYS A 252 19.39 2.01 11.57
CA CYS A 252 20.30 0.99 11.05
C CYS A 252 21.75 1.51 10.96
N VAL A 253 21.95 2.78 10.59
CA VAL A 253 23.27 3.41 10.60
C VAL A 253 23.80 3.52 12.03
N ASP A 254 22.98 3.96 12.99
CA ASP A 254 23.37 4.09 14.40
C ASP A 254 23.75 2.74 14.99
N LEU A 255 22.99 1.67 14.70
CA LEU A 255 23.33 0.29 15.07
C LEU A 255 24.69 -0.15 14.53
N ARG A 256 24.99 0.20 13.28
CA ARG A 256 26.28 -0.11 12.66
C ARG A 256 27.42 0.67 13.29
N GLU A 257 27.24 1.97 13.52
CA GLU A 257 28.26 2.79 14.16
C GLU A 257 28.49 2.40 15.62
N PHE A 258 27.47 1.88 16.32
CA PHE A 258 27.64 1.38 17.68
C PHE A 258 28.43 0.07 17.75
N HIS A 259 28.10 -0.91 16.90
CA HIS A 259 28.77 -2.22 16.92
C HIS A 259 30.14 -2.20 16.25
N PHE A 260 30.34 -1.31 15.27
CA PHE A 260 31.56 -1.23 14.48
C PHE A 260 31.95 0.23 14.24
N PRO A 261 32.28 1.02 15.28
CA PRO A 261 32.51 2.45 15.13
C PRO A 261 33.66 2.77 14.18
N VAL A 262 33.48 3.79 13.33
CA VAL A 262 34.55 4.29 12.45
C VAL A 262 35.75 4.83 13.27
N ALA A 263 35.50 5.41 14.44
CA ALA A 263 36.57 5.88 15.32
C ALA A 263 37.48 4.75 15.86
N GLY A 264 36.97 3.51 15.90
CA GLY A 264 37.71 2.31 16.33
C GLY A 264 38.16 1.43 15.17
N MET A 265 38.22 1.97 13.95
CA MET A 265 38.58 1.21 12.75
C MET A 265 40.02 0.67 12.85
N PRO A 266 40.24 -0.66 12.74
CA PRO A 266 41.58 -1.24 12.75
C PRO A 266 42.40 -0.80 11.53
N ALA A 267 43.72 -0.88 11.63
CA ALA A 267 44.61 -0.55 10.51
C ALA A 267 44.37 -1.49 9.32
N PRO A 268 44.38 -1.00 8.06
CA PRO A 268 43.99 -1.80 6.88
C PRO A 268 44.79 -3.09 6.64
N THR A 269 45.98 -3.20 7.23
CA THR A 269 46.89 -4.34 7.06
C THR A 269 46.64 -5.47 8.08
N THR A 270 45.79 -5.26 9.08
CA THR A 270 45.54 -6.27 10.13
C THR A 270 44.40 -7.22 9.75
N SER A 271 44.41 -8.44 10.29
CA SER A 271 43.29 -9.38 10.15
C SER A 271 41.99 -8.83 10.76
N GLU A 272 42.10 -8.04 11.83
CA GLU A 272 40.99 -7.38 12.51
C GLU A 272 40.24 -6.40 11.59
N PHE A 273 40.94 -5.74 10.66
CA PHE A 273 40.29 -4.86 9.69
C PHE A 273 39.31 -5.61 8.79
N LYS A 274 39.69 -6.82 8.35
CA LYS A 274 38.81 -7.68 7.54
C LYS A 274 37.57 -8.08 8.33
N GLU A 275 37.73 -8.50 9.59
CA GLU A 275 36.61 -8.87 10.46
C GLU A 275 35.67 -7.70 10.72
N TRP A 276 36.22 -6.50 10.95
CA TRP A 276 35.45 -5.27 11.11
C TRP A 276 34.65 -4.92 9.84
N MET A 277 35.28 -4.99 8.66
CA MET A 277 34.64 -4.75 7.36
C MET A 277 33.52 -5.76 7.09
N ASP A 278 33.79 -7.05 7.30
CA ASP A 278 32.83 -8.12 7.10
C ASP A 278 31.64 -7.98 8.08
N GLY A 279 31.91 -7.62 9.33
CA GLY A 279 30.89 -7.34 10.34
C GLY A 279 29.96 -6.19 9.93
N ARG A 280 30.53 -5.06 9.48
CA ARG A 280 29.76 -3.92 8.95
C ARG A 280 28.93 -4.31 7.72
N ALA A 281 29.52 -5.05 6.77
CA ALA A 281 28.84 -5.49 5.56
C ALA A 281 27.68 -6.45 5.87
N ARG A 282 27.86 -7.39 6.81
CA ARG A 282 26.80 -8.29 7.28
C ARG A 282 25.66 -7.52 7.92
N LEU A 283 25.95 -6.53 8.76
CA LEU A 283 24.91 -5.72 9.40
C LEU A 283 24.17 -4.85 8.39
N ASP A 284 24.88 -4.23 7.44
CA ASP A 284 24.28 -3.48 6.32
C ASP A 284 23.37 -4.36 5.48
N THR A 285 23.77 -5.61 5.22
CA THR A 285 22.99 -6.59 4.44
C THR A 285 21.75 -7.03 5.22
N LEU A 286 21.93 -7.36 6.51
CA LEU A 286 20.85 -7.82 7.37
C LEU A 286 19.80 -6.75 7.59
N THR A 287 20.20 -5.49 7.77
CA THR A 287 19.30 -4.34 7.97
C THR A 287 18.84 -3.72 6.67
N GLN A 288 19.54 -3.97 5.56
CA GLN A 288 19.35 -3.30 4.27
C GLN A 288 19.53 -1.77 4.33
N ALA A 289 20.41 -1.28 5.22
CA ALA A 289 20.66 0.15 5.44
C ALA A 289 21.07 0.93 4.17
N LYS A 290 21.63 0.23 3.16
CA LYS A 290 22.12 0.80 1.91
C LYS A 290 21.08 0.84 0.78
N VAL A 291 19.90 0.24 0.98
CA VAL A 291 18.86 0.24 -0.05
C VAL A 291 18.16 1.60 -0.08
N SER A 292 18.17 2.25 -1.24
CA SER A 292 17.48 3.53 -1.38
C SER A 292 15.95 3.35 -1.32
N PRO A 293 15.18 4.36 -0.85
CA PRO A 293 13.72 4.26 -0.84
C PRO A 293 13.15 3.90 -2.21
N LEU A 294 13.76 4.42 -3.28
CA LEU A 294 13.36 4.17 -4.66
C LEU A 294 13.67 2.74 -5.11
N GLN A 295 14.83 2.19 -4.77
CA GLN A 295 15.16 0.79 -5.07
C GLN A 295 14.18 -0.16 -4.39
N GLN A 296 13.82 0.10 -3.12
CA GLN A 296 12.83 -0.71 -2.40
C GLN A 296 11.43 -0.58 -3.02
N LEU A 297 11.05 0.61 -3.47
CA LEU A 297 9.80 0.83 -4.20
C LEU A 297 9.80 0.09 -5.55
N GLN A 298 10.87 0.20 -6.33
CA GLN A 298 11.07 -0.53 -7.59
C GLN A 298 10.98 -2.04 -7.37
N SER A 299 11.60 -2.57 -6.31
CA SER A 299 11.52 -3.99 -5.95
C SER A 299 10.08 -4.45 -5.72
N SER A 300 9.29 -3.60 -5.06
CA SER A 300 7.88 -3.86 -4.78
C SER A 300 7.03 -3.74 -6.05
N LEU A 301 7.36 -2.81 -6.94
CA LEU A 301 6.72 -2.63 -8.25
C LEU A 301 7.06 -3.74 -9.24
N PHE A 302 8.23 -4.37 -9.12
CA PHE A 302 8.63 -5.49 -10.00
C PHE A 302 7.65 -6.66 -9.94
N ILE A 303 7.04 -6.88 -8.77
CA ILE A 303 5.99 -7.89 -8.59
C ILE A 303 4.73 -7.54 -9.39
N LEU A 304 4.48 -6.23 -9.60
CA LEU A 304 3.37 -5.71 -10.39
C LEU A 304 3.73 -5.53 -11.87
N THR A 305 4.97 -5.81 -12.28
CA THR A 305 5.42 -5.64 -13.67
C THR A 305 4.55 -6.37 -14.70
N PRO A 306 4.08 -7.62 -14.49
CA PRO A 306 3.16 -8.26 -15.43
C PRO A 306 1.86 -7.48 -15.63
N LEU A 307 1.31 -6.90 -14.54
CA LEU A 307 0.12 -6.05 -14.59
C LEU A 307 0.42 -4.73 -15.31
N LEU A 308 1.54 -4.07 -14.96
CA LEU A 308 1.96 -2.82 -15.61
C LEU A 308 2.23 -3.02 -17.11
N SER A 309 2.82 -4.15 -17.50
CA SER A 309 3.05 -4.51 -18.90
C SER A 309 1.74 -4.73 -19.64
N GLY A 310 0.78 -5.45 -19.05
CA GLY A 310 -0.56 -5.63 -19.62
C GLY A 310 -1.33 -4.31 -19.75
N VAL A 311 -1.20 -3.42 -18.76
CA VAL A 311 -1.72 -2.05 -18.80
C VAL A 311 -1.09 -1.29 -19.97
N LEU A 312 0.24 -1.19 -20.00
CA LEU A 312 0.96 -0.45 -21.06
C LEU A 312 0.64 -0.99 -22.45
N ALA A 313 0.56 -2.32 -22.62
CA ALA A 313 0.16 -2.94 -23.87
C ALA A 313 -1.29 -2.62 -24.27
N ALA A 314 -2.19 -2.46 -23.30
CA ALA A 314 -3.57 -2.04 -23.54
C ALA A 314 -3.72 -0.53 -23.81
N PHE A 315 -2.73 0.27 -23.40
CA PHE A 315 -2.71 1.73 -23.56
C PHE A 315 -1.90 2.21 -24.76
N LEU A 316 -0.99 1.41 -25.29
CA LEU A 316 -0.28 1.74 -26.53
C LEU A 316 -1.27 1.73 -27.70
N PRO A 317 -1.42 2.84 -28.44
CA PRO A 317 -2.20 2.82 -29.66
C PRO A 317 -1.62 1.76 -30.59
N LYS A 318 -2.49 0.99 -31.26
CA LYS A 318 -2.06 0.15 -32.38
C LYS A 318 -1.48 1.11 -33.42
N VAL A 319 -0.16 1.18 -33.53
CA VAL A 319 0.49 1.79 -34.67
C VAL A 319 0.16 0.86 -35.84
N ILE A 320 -0.85 1.24 -36.61
CA ILE A 320 -1.19 0.64 -37.92
C ILE A 320 -0.50 1.49 -38.98
#